data_AF-A0A429MNB6-F1
#
_entry.id   AF-A0A429MNB6-F1
#
_cell.length_a   1.000
_cell.length_b   1.000
_cell.length_c   1.000
_cell.angle_alpha   90.00
_cell.angle_beta   90.00
_cell.angle_gamma   90.00
#
_symmetry.space_group_name_H-M   'P 1'
#
loop_
_entity.id
_entity.type
_entity.pdbx_description
1 polymer ?
#
loop_
_entity_poly.entity_id
_entity_poly.type
_entity_poly.pdbx_seq_one_letter_code
_entity_poly.pdbx_strand_id
1 'polypeptide(L)' 'KDLGLAVEAAGQVKQPVLLGGMVQQLYQQMCMRGNAHLDFSSIIQQYLPQEA' A
#
# COMPACT_ATOMS: atom_id res chain seq x y z
N LYS A 1 0.91 -2.37 -8.28
CA LYS A 1 1.96 -2.68 -9.27
C LYS A 1 3.04 -1.60 -9.24
N ASP A 2 2.70 -0.34 -9.48
CA ASP A 2 3.67 0.76 -9.60
C ASP A 2 4.45 1.03 -8.31
N LEU A 3 3.79 0.86 -7.17
CA LEU A 3 4.42 0.97 -5.87
C LEU A 3 5.54 -0.07 -5.65
N GLY A 4 5.40 -1.26 -6.26
CA GLY A 4 6.44 -2.30 -6.31
C GLY A 4 7.69 -1.79 -7.01
N LEU A 5 7.50 -1.33 -8.23
CA LEU A 5 8.56 -0.79 -9.09
C LEU A 5 9.26 0.43 -8.47
N ALA A 6 8.52 1.31 -7.81
CA ALA A 6 9.08 2.50 -7.16
C ALA A 6 10.01 2.15 -5.99
N VAL A 7 9.62 1.18 -5.15
CA VAL A 7 10.44 0.71 -4.02
C VAL A 7 11.66 -0.05 -4.51
N GLU A 8 11.51 -0.90 -5.54
CA GLU A 8 12.65 -1.58 -6.16
C GLU A 8 13.66 -0.59 -6.74
N ALA A 9 13.19 0.41 -7.50
CA ALA A 9 14.03 1.46 -8.07
C ALA A 9 14.78 2.25 -6.99
N ALA A 10 14.08 2.65 -5.92
CA ALA A 10 14.70 3.34 -4.78
C ALA A 10 15.73 2.44 -4.06
N GLY A 11 15.46 1.14 -3.94
CA GLY A 11 16.42 0.16 -3.42
C GLY A 11 17.70 0.07 -4.25
N GLN A 12 17.59 0.09 -5.58
CA GLN A 12 18.75 0.07 -6.49
C GLN A 12 19.67 1.28 -6.31
N VAL A 13 19.11 2.45 -6.02
CA VAL A 13 19.89 3.68 -5.74
C VAL A 13 20.15 3.90 -4.25
N LYS A 14 19.97 2.86 -3.42
CA LYS A 14 20.21 2.88 -1.96
C LYS A 14 19.44 3.98 -1.22
N GLN A 15 18.30 4.40 -1.74
CA GLN A 15 17.42 5.33 -1.05
C GLN A 15 16.61 4.60 0.01
N PRO A 16 16.44 5.17 1.22
CA PRO A 16 15.62 4.57 2.25
C PRO A 16 14.14 4.58 1.84
N VAL A 17 13.52 3.40 1.86
CA VAL A 17 12.14 3.17 1.39
C VAL A 17 11.16 2.91 2.54
N LEU A 18 11.44 3.40 3.75
CA LEU A 18 10.66 3.07 4.95
C LEU A 18 9.14 3.31 4.75
N LEU A 19 8.78 4.51 4.29
CA LEU A 19 7.38 4.86 4.00
C LEU A 19 6.85 4.16 2.74
N GLY A 20 7.67 4.00 1.70
CA GLY A 20 7.27 3.28 0.49
C GLY A 20 6.92 1.82 0.77
N GLY A 21 7.71 1.13 1.59
CA GLY A 21 7.45 -0.22 2.06
C GLY A 21 6.21 -0.31 2.94
N MET A 22 5.98 0.67 3.82
CA MET A 22 4.75 0.74 4.61
C MET A 22 3.50 0.83 3.71
N VAL A 23 3.51 1.70 2.69
CA VAL A 23 2.38 1.81 1.75
C VAL A 23 2.18 0.50 0.98
N GLN A 24 3.25 -0.23 0.65
CA GLN A 24 3.11 -1.54 -0.01
C GLN A 24 2.39 -2.55 0.88
N GLN A 25 2.72 -2.59 2.16
CA GLN A 25 2.06 -3.49 3.11
C GLN A 25 0.57 -3.13 3.26
N LEU A 26 0.22 -1.84 3.36
CA LEU A 26 -1.18 -1.39 3.45
C LEU A 26 -1.99 -1.78 2.21
N TYR A 27 -1.41 -1.60 1.02
CA TYR A 27 -2.09 -1.97 -0.23
C TYR A 27 -2.19 -3.49 -0.41
N GLN A 28 -1.15 -4.25 -0.05
CA GLN A 28 -1.20 -5.72 -0.08
C GLN A 28 -2.31 -6.24 0.85
N GLN A 29 -2.44 -5.70 2.06
CA GLN A 29 -3.53 -6.05 2.97
C GLN A 29 -4.91 -5.73 2.37
N MET A 30 -5.07 -4.57 1.71
CA MET A 30 -6.32 -4.22 1.01
C MET A 30 -6.67 -5.26 -0.07
N CYS A 31 -5.69 -5.66 -0.88
CA CYS A 31 -5.87 -6.68 -1.90
C CYS A 31 -6.25 -8.05 -1.31
N MET A 32 -5.59 -8.47 -0.22
CA MET A 32 -5.88 -9.73 0.47
C MET A 32 -7.30 -9.80 1.05
N ARG A 33 -7.90 -8.65 1.37
CA ARG A 33 -9.29 -8.55 1.81
C ARG A 33 -10.33 -8.59 0.67
N GLY A 34 -9.89 -8.76 -0.58
CA GLY A 34 -10.76 -8.76 -1.75
C GLY A 34 -11.06 -7.37 -2.32
N ASN A 35 -10.50 -6.32 -1.72
CA ASN A 35 -10.77 -4.93 -2.08
C ASN A 35 -9.86 -4.41 -3.22
N ALA A 36 -9.12 -5.29 -3.90
CA ALA A 36 -8.20 -4.91 -4.99
C ALA A 36 -8.87 -4.17 -6.16
N HIS A 37 -10.19 -4.26 -6.28
CA HIS A 37 -11.00 -3.60 -7.30
C HIS A 37 -11.40 -2.17 -6.93
N LEU A 38 -11.22 -1.76 -5.67
CA LEU A 38 -11.51 -0.40 -5.21
C LEU A 38 -10.35 0.55 -5.53
N ASP A 39 -10.66 1.84 -5.57
CA ASP A 39 -9.64 2.88 -5.67
C ASP A 39 -8.66 2.82 -4.51
N PHE A 40 -7.40 3.18 -4.78
CA PHE A 40 -6.32 3.22 -3.78
C PHE A 40 -6.68 4.05 -2.54
N SER A 41 -7.45 5.13 -2.72
CA SER A 41 -7.96 5.97 -1.63
C SER A 41 -8.80 5.20 -0.60
N SER A 42 -9.37 4.04 -0.99
CA SER A 42 -10.15 3.16 -0.11
C SER A 42 -9.34 2.54 1.03
N ILE A 43 -7.99 2.66 1.02
CA ILE A 43 -7.15 2.37 2.18
C ILE A 43 -7.63 3.12 3.44
N ILE A 44 -8.23 4.31 3.28
CA ILE A 44 -8.75 5.08 4.43
C ILE A 44 -9.78 4.31 5.25
N GLN A 45 -10.53 3.40 4.62
CA GLN A 45 -11.55 2.58 5.28
C GLN A 45 -10.96 1.68 6.38
N GLN A 46 -9.67 1.36 6.31
CA GLN A 46 -8.99 0.58 7.35
C GLN A 46 -8.80 1.35 8.67
N TYR A 47 -8.91 2.68 8.63
CA TYR A 47 -8.74 3.59 9.77
C TYR A 47 -10.06 4.17 10.27
N LEU A 48 -11.14 3.98 9.51
CA LEU A 48 -12.47 4.37 9.95
C LEU A 48 -12.97 3.35 10.99
N PRO A 49 -13.71 3.81 12.02
CA PRO A 49 -14.40 2.88 12.91
C PRO A 49 -15.32 2.01 12.07
N GLN A 50 -15.34 0.72 12.37
CA GLN A 50 -16.28 -0.20 11.75
C GLN A 50 -17.67 0.23 12.22
N GLU A 51 -18.51 0.74 11.31
CA GLU A 51 -19.90 1.03 11.65
C GLU A 51 -20.53 -0.28 12.16
N ALA A 52 -21.03 -0.23 13.39
CA ALA A 52 -21.55 -1.37 14.15
C ALA A 52 -22.95 -1.77 13.66
#